data_AF-A0A2E8L6H9-F1
#
_entry.id   AF-A0A2E8L6H9-F1
#
_cell.length_a   1.000
_cell.length_b   1.000
_cell.length_c   1.000
_cell.angle_alpha   90.00
_cell.angle_beta   90.00
_cell.angle_gamma   90.00
#
_symmetry.space_group_name_H-M   'P 1'
#
loop_
_entity.id
_entity.type
_entity.pdbx_description
1 polymer ?
#
loop_
_entity_poly.entity_id
_entity_poly.type
_entity_poly.pdbx_seq_one_letter_code
_entity_poly.pdbx_strand_id
1 'polypeptide(L)'
;MERLLHVITASICLQLTVGYPSAAAQAPASDGSRDSINARADYLRINREYVPPPGEALHHYTSGYAKILCSAIFVTGLDPKDAAANVGGFISPFDQRAYVTSTTIDRVRQEVTLTLPDGVERSARRYGSQGCVSHALGEEDIQFMPSVVESELSLAHETPWPMGDVLDTQVWPKDLDASLIEQALDVGFGPPEAKTLGLVVTHKGQIIGERYSNEIDLHTPLESWSMTKSLTGTLMGILIQQGEYELWQPAPIPEWQEIPDDPRRHIRIGDIMRMSSGIMINAPSDPDYENGTYADHFYLYTSGANNFHYAATRPLEYPPNTVGRYRNTDPVLTSYLIRLAVEGRGEDYHSFPQRNLFDKIGIRNALVETDTYGNFLGQGLAFMSARDWARLGNLYLQDGVWGGERILPEGYVEYASTAAPAWISDGRPIYGGAFFWVDDEMREAGVDRSFRMSGAGGQSTTIFPDRELVIVRIGKYTGAAEGSRALRNMVLSLMELIPNGQ
;
A
#
# COMPACT_ATOMS: atom_id res chain seq x y z
N MET A 1 76.46 34.24 55.41
CA MET A 1 77.35 34.22 54.23
C MET A 1 76.56 33.61 53.10
N GLU A 2 75.85 34.45 52.34
CA GLU A 2 76.23 34.85 50.96
C GLU A 2 76.07 33.68 49.97
N ARG A 3 75.37 33.76 48.83
CA ARG A 3 74.76 34.86 48.06
C ARG A 3 73.75 34.28 47.05
N LEU A 4 72.83 35.16 46.64
CA LEU A 4 71.90 35.09 45.51
C LEU A 4 72.49 34.58 44.18
N LEU A 5 71.64 33.96 43.35
CA LEU A 5 71.50 34.33 41.94
C LEU A 5 70.03 34.19 41.50
N HIS A 6 69.44 35.30 41.04
CA HIS A 6 68.17 35.36 40.31
C HIS A 6 68.38 34.98 38.84
N VAL A 7 67.48 34.18 38.25
CA VAL A 7 67.17 34.26 36.81
C VAL A 7 65.66 34.06 36.62
N ILE A 8 65.08 35.01 35.89
CA ILE A 8 63.69 35.10 35.44
C ILE A 8 63.51 34.19 34.21
N THR A 9 62.44 33.42 34.15
CA THR A 9 61.99 32.78 32.89
C THR A 9 60.49 33.00 32.70
N ALA A 10 60.15 33.57 31.55
CA ALA A 10 58.81 34.00 31.16
C ALA A 10 57.88 32.80 30.85
N SER A 11 56.63 32.88 31.32
CA SER A 11 55.55 31.97 30.92
C SER A 11 54.99 32.38 29.56
N ILE A 12 55.15 31.51 28.57
CA ILE A 12 54.43 31.58 27.29
C ILE A 12 53.07 30.90 27.47
N CYS A 13 52.00 31.69 27.39
CA CYS A 13 50.63 31.21 27.39
C CYS A 13 50.30 30.66 25.99
N LEU A 14 50.30 29.33 25.83
CA LEU A 14 49.86 28.68 24.60
C LEU A 14 48.33 28.67 24.59
N GLN A 15 47.72 29.60 23.85
CA GLN A 15 46.28 29.55 23.54
C GLN A 15 46.04 28.39 22.56
N LEU A 16 45.53 27.27 23.07
CA LEU A 16 44.91 26.23 22.26
C LEU A 16 43.60 26.79 21.69
N THR A 17 43.64 27.26 20.45
CA THR A 17 42.44 27.50 19.65
C THR A 17 41.74 26.17 19.42
N VAL A 18 40.66 25.93 20.17
CA VAL A 18 39.72 24.85 19.90
C VAL A 18 39.05 25.19 18.57
N GLY A 19 39.44 24.48 17.50
CA GLY A 19 38.75 24.54 16.23
C GLY A 19 37.32 24.05 16.42
N TYR A 20 36.34 24.87 16.07
CA TYR A 20 34.95 24.44 15.93
C TYR A 20 34.90 23.27 14.94
N PRO A 21 34.17 22.19 15.23
CA PRO A 21 33.95 21.13 14.24
C PRO A 21 33.30 21.75 13.01
N SER A 22 33.88 21.46 11.85
CA SER A 22 33.35 21.83 10.54
C SER A 22 31.86 21.51 10.47
N ALA A 23 31.05 22.43 9.94
CA ALA A 23 29.68 22.15 9.57
C ALA A 23 29.61 20.78 8.89
N ALA A 24 28.81 19.86 9.43
CA ALA A 24 28.61 18.56 8.81
C ALA A 24 28.30 18.79 7.33
N ALA A 25 29.04 18.13 6.43
CA ALA A 25 28.83 18.32 5.01
C ALA A 25 27.36 18.08 4.69
N GLN A 26 26.74 19.00 3.96
CA GLN A 26 25.34 18.84 3.57
C GLN A 26 25.26 17.70 2.55
N ALA A 27 24.27 16.83 2.68
CA ALA A 27 24.03 15.79 1.69
C ALA A 27 23.88 16.43 0.29
N PRO A 28 24.39 15.80 -0.78
CA PRO A 28 24.30 16.37 -2.11
C PRO A 28 22.82 16.58 -2.49
N ALA A 29 22.57 17.65 -3.24
CA ALA A 29 21.25 17.92 -3.80
C ALA A 29 20.93 16.86 -4.86
N SER A 30 19.65 16.49 -4.97
CA SER A 30 19.15 15.63 -6.05
C SER A 30 18.22 16.43 -6.95
N ASP A 31 18.42 16.28 -8.25
CA ASP A 31 17.58 16.82 -9.32
C ASP A 31 16.52 15.82 -9.81
N GLY A 32 16.34 14.70 -9.08
CA GLY A 32 15.42 13.62 -9.46
C GLY A 32 16.00 12.63 -10.48
N SER A 33 17.21 12.87 -11.02
CA SER A 33 17.89 11.87 -11.84
C SER A 33 18.34 10.68 -10.99
N ARG A 34 18.35 9.49 -11.60
CA ARG A 34 18.78 8.24 -10.94
C ARG A 34 20.15 8.40 -10.25
N ASP A 35 21.10 9.01 -10.94
CA ASP A 35 22.46 9.18 -10.43
C ASP A 35 22.52 10.12 -9.22
N SER A 36 21.78 11.24 -9.25
CA SER A 36 21.77 12.19 -8.14
C SER A 36 21.02 11.64 -6.91
N ILE A 37 19.92 10.89 -7.13
CA ILE A 37 19.20 10.19 -6.06
C ILE A 37 20.11 9.17 -5.39
N ASN A 38 20.84 8.38 -6.18
CA ASN A 38 21.74 7.36 -5.66
C ASN A 38 22.93 7.99 -4.92
N ALA A 39 23.56 9.03 -5.46
CA ALA A 39 24.65 9.73 -4.77
C ALA A 39 24.21 10.32 -3.42
N ARG A 40 23.00 10.88 -3.36
CA ARG A 40 22.41 11.37 -2.11
C ARG A 40 22.12 10.25 -1.11
N ALA A 41 21.50 9.16 -1.55
CA ALA A 41 21.23 8.02 -0.70
C ALA A 41 22.53 7.40 -0.17
N ASP A 42 23.53 7.19 -1.02
CA ASP A 42 24.83 6.65 -0.63
C ASP A 42 25.54 7.49 0.43
N TYR A 43 25.42 8.83 0.35
CA TYR A 43 25.94 9.74 1.37
C TYR A 43 25.26 9.55 2.74
N LEU A 44 23.96 9.26 2.75
CA LEU A 44 23.14 9.09 3.96
C LEU A 44 23.14 7.65 4.51
N ARG A 45 23.73 6.70 3.78
CA ARG A 45 23.66 5.27 4.12
C ARG A 45 24.45 4.96 5.38
N ILE A 46 23.78 4.42 6.39
CA ILE A 46 24.40 4.04 7.68
C ILE A 46 24.80 2.57 7.74
N ASN A 47 24.14 1.70 6.96
CA ASN A 47 24.44 0.27 6.90
C ASN A 47 24.48 -0.19 5.43
N ARG A 48 25.44 -1.06 5.10
CA ARG A 48 25.62 -1.67 3.77
C ARG A 48 25.48 -3.19 3.78
N GLU A 49 25.31 -3.81 4.94
CA GLU A 49 25.18 -5.25 5.09
C GLU A 49 23.75 -5.71 4.80
N TYR A 50 23.53 -6.07 3.54
CA TYR A 50 22.27 -6.64 3.09
C TYR A 50 22.30 -8.17 3.14
N VAL A 51 21.29 -8.75 3.78
CA VAL A 51 21.03 -10.19 3.74
C VAL A 51 19.79 -10.43 2.88
N PRO A 52 19.88 -11.19 1.78
CA PRO A 52 18.74 -11.49 0.93
C PRO A 52 17.75 -12.42 1.64
N PRO A 53 16.48 -12.44 1.19
CA PRO A 53 15.52 -13.44 1.63
C PRO A 53 16.06 -14.87 1.48
N PRO A 54 15.77 -15.77 2.44
CA PRO A 54 16.19 -17.15 2.36
C PRO A 54 15.36 -17.93 1.34
N GLY A 55 15.89 -19.06 0.88
CA GLY A 55 15.20 -20.00 -0.01
C GLY A 55 15.33 -19.63 -1.50
N GLU A 56 14.80 -20.51 -2.35
CA GLU A 56 14.95 -20.40 -3.79
C GLU A 56 13.89 -19.49 -4.41
N ALA A 57 14.31 -18.63 -5.34
CA ALA A 57 13.41 -17.67 -6.01
C ALA A 57 12.23 -18.36 -6.71
N LEU A 58 12.47 -19.51 -7.36
CA LEU A 58 11.43 -20.26 -8.06
C LEU A 58 10.36 -20.79 -7.09
N HIS A 59 10.75 -21.22 -5.89
CA HIS A 59 9.81 -21.67 -4.86
C HIS A 59 8.92 -20.51 -4.39
N HIS A 60 9.51 -19.31 -4.23
CA HIS A 60 8.76 -18.10 -3.87
C HIS A 60 7.79 -17.65 -4.95
N TYR A 61 8.23 -17.58 -6.21
CA TYR A 61 7.32 -17.26 -7.33
C TYR A 61 6.18 -18.27 -7.45
N THR A 62 6.44 -19.55 -7.20
CA THR A 62 5.42 -20.60 -7.22
C THR A 62 4.45 -20.46 -6.03
N SER A 63 4.94 -20.08 -4.84
CA SER A 63 4.11 -19.71 -3.69
C SER A 63 3.17 -18.56 -4.03
N GLY A 64 3.70 -17.49 -4.63
CA GLY A 64 2.92 -16.36 -5.10
C GLY A 64 1.86 -16.79 -6.13
N TYR A 65 2.22 -17.70 -7.04
CA TYR A 65 1.27 -18.19 -8.03
C TYR A 65 0.13 -19.00 -7.39
N ALA A 66 0.44 -19.92 -6.48
CA ALA A 66 -0.58 -20.71 -5.76
C ALA A 66 -1.56 -19.80 -5.01
N LYS A 67 -1.02 -18.76 -4.34
CA LYS A 67 -1.81 -17.76 -3.61
C LYS A 67 -2.77 -17.02 -4.51
N ILE A 68 -2.26 -16.36 -5.56
CA ILE A 68 -3.12 -15.53 -6.41
C ILE A 68 -4.14 -16.39 -7.17
N LEU A 69 -3.77 -17.60 -7.60
CA LEU A 69 -4.72 -18.50 -8.23
C LEU A 69 -5.81 -18.95 -7.25
N CYS A 70 -5.47 -19.22 -5.99
CA CYS A 70 -6.45 -19.49 -4.94
C CYS A 70 -7.40 -18.29 -4.75
N SER A 71 -6.87 -17.07 -4.59
CA SER A 71 -7.69 -15.87 -4.37
C SER A 71 -8.61 -15.60 -5.56
N ALA A 72 -8.08 -15.68 -6.78
CA ALA A 72 -8.86 -15.47 -7.99
C ALA A 72 -10.03 -16.46 -8.10
N ILE A 73 -9.82 -17.73 -7.78
CA ILE A 73 -10.86 -18.78 -7.91
C ILE A 73 -11.84 -18.74 -6.74
N PHE A 74 -11.34 -18.64 -5.50
CA PHE A 74 -12.15 -18.88 -4.31
C PHE A 74 -12.59 -17.61 -3.60
N VAL A 75 -11.96 -16.46 -3.83
CA VAL A 75 -12.39 -15.15 -3.30
C VAL A 75 -13.16 -14.39 -4.37
N THR A 76 -12.55 -14.18 -5.54
CA THR A 76 -13.17 -13.39 -6.62
C THR A 76 -14.15 -14.21 -7.46
N GLY A 77 -13.93 -15.52 -7.63
CA GLY A 77 -14.80 -16.38 -8.44
C GLY A 77 -14.47 -16.41 -9.94
N LEU A 78 -13.25 -16.03 -10.32
CA LEU A 78 -12.79 -16.04 -11.72
C LEU A 78 -12.59 -17.46 -12.27
N ASP A 79 -12.68 -17.59 -13.59
CA ASP A 79 -12.31 -18.82 -14.27
C ASP A 79 -10.81 -19.14 -14.05
N PRO A 80 -10.45 -20.38 -13.67
CA PRO A 80 -9.06 -20.73 -13.40
C PRO A 80 -8.10 -20.51 -14.57
N LYS A 81 -8.52 -20.72 -15.82
CA LYS A 81 -7.64 -20.56 -16.99
C LYS A 81 -7.42 -19.09 -17.28
N ASP A 82 -8.47 -18.29 -17.20
CA ASP A 82 -8.35 -16.84 -17.34
C ASP A 82 -7.47 -16.24 -16.22
N ALA A 83 -7.69 -16.63 -14.97
CA ALA A 83 -6.90 -16.17 -13.83
C ALA A 83 -5.42 -16.51 -13.99
N ALA A 84 -5.10 -17.75 -14.36
CA ALA A 84 -3.74 -18.21 -14.62
C ALA A 84 -3.04 -17.42 -15.74
N ALA A 85 -3.79 -16.95 -16.75
CA ALA A 85 -3.26 -16.21 -17.88
C ALA A 85 -3.15 -14.70 -17.65
N ASN A 86 -3.93 -14.12 -16.74
CA ASN A 86 -4.10 -12.65 -16.71
C ASN A 86 -3.87 -11.98 -15.35
N VAL A 87 -3.89 -12.71 -14.24
CA VAL A 87 -3.84 -12.15 -12.87
C VAL A 87 -2.54 -12.54 -12.18
N GLY A 88 -2.07 -11.79 -11.19
CA GLY A 88 -0.95 -12.23 -10.32
C GLY A 88 0.47 -11.99 -10.83
N GLY A 89 0.64 -11.46 -12.04
CA GLY A 89 1.95 -11.41 -12.71
C GLY A 89 3.02 -10.59 -11.95
N PHE A 90 2.61 -9.77 -10.98
CA PHE A 90 3.50 -8.97 -10.14
C PHE A 90 4.39 -9.81 -9.20
N ILE A 91 3.82 -10.79 -8.47
CA ILE A 91 4.58 -11.66 -7.54
C ILE A 91 4.80 -13.07 -8.08
N SER A 92 4.28 -13.36 -9.28
CA SER A 92 4.45 -14.63 -9.97
C SER A 92 4.56 -14.40 -11.48
N PRO A 93 5.74 -13.95 -11.96
CA PRO A 93 5.95 -13.68 -13.38
C PRO A 93 5.58 -14.88 -14.27
N PHE A 94 4.99 -14.62 -15.43
CA PHE A 94 4.41 -15.69 -16.26
C PHE A 94 5.45 -16.67 -16.82
N ASP A 95 6.68 -16.22 -17.05
CA ASP A 95 7.82 -17.06 -17.40
C ASP A 95 8.20 -18.02 -16.27
N GLN A 96 8.07 -17.59 -15.02
CA GLN A 96 8.33 -18.43 -13.83
C GLN A 96 7.23 -19.47 -13.62
N ARG A 97 5.97 -19.16 -13.99
CA ARG A 97 4.85 -20.12 -13.91
C ARG A 97 5.03 -21.32 -14.83
N ALA A 98 5.75 -21.16 -15.94
CA ALA A 98 5.96 -22.22 -16.93
C ALA A 98 6.77 -23.42 -16.39
N TYR A 99 7.46 -23.27 -15.26
CA TYR A 99 8.17 -24.36 -14.60
C TYR A 99 7.25 -25.29 -13.79
N VAL A 100 6.01 -24.88 -13.49
CA VAL A 100 5.05 -25.72 -12.77
C VAL A 100 4.68 -26.94 -13.62
N THR A 101 4.91 -28.13 -13.08
CA THR A 101 4.68 -29.41 -13.76
C THR A 101 3.28 -29.96 -13.51
N SER A 102 2.67 -29.59 -12.39
CA SER A 102 1.31 -29.99 -12.01
C SER A 102 0.58 -28.87 -11.28
N THR A 103 -0.71 -28.75 -11.53
CA THR A 103 -1.62 -27.82 -10.85
C THR A 103 -2.86 -28.58 -10.42
N THR A 104 -3.10 -28.62 -9.11
CA THR A 104 -4.26 -29.23 -8.50
C THR A 104 -5.13 -28.13 -7.88
N ILE A 105 -6.42 -28.14 -8.21
CA ILE A 105 -7.42 -27.23 -7.63
C ILE A 105 -8.45 -28.09 -6.90
N ASP A 106 -8.34 -28.16 -5.58
CA ASP A 106 -9.31 -28.84 -4.72
C ASP A 106 -10.44 -27.87 -4.36
N ARG A 107 -11.60 -28.06 -4.98
CA ARG A 107 -12.78 -27.23 -4.73
C ARG A 107 -13.47 -27.51 -3.40
N VAL A 108 -13.26 -28.67 -2.81
CA VAL A 108 -13.85 -29.04 -1.51
C VAL A 108 -13.04 -28.39 -0.38
N ARG A 109 -11.71 -28.47 -0.45
CA ARG A 109 -10.82 -27.83 0.53
C ARG A 109 -10.59 -26.34 0.26
N GLN A 110 -10.97 -25.87 -0.94
CA GLN A 110 -10.67 -24.54 -1.46
C GLN A 110 -9.17 -24.26 -1.48
N GLU A 111 -8.42 -25.19 -2.06
CA GLU A 111 -6.96 -25.21 -2.06
C GLU A 111 -6.41 -25.32 -3.48
N VAL A 112 -5.30 -24.62 -3.72
CA VAL A 112 -4.48 -24.75 -4.91
C VAL A 112 -3.13 -25.28 -4.52
N THR A 113 -2.68 -26.35 -5.17
CA THR A 113 -1.34 -26.94 -4.99
C THR A 113 -0.63 -26.98 -6.34
N LEU A 114 0.61 -26.47 -6.35
CA LEU A 114 1.48 -26.42 -7.51
C LEU A 114 2.74 -27.21 -7.25
N THR A 115 3.11 -28.09 -8.18
CA THR A 115 4.31 -28.94 -8.08
C THR A 115 5.37 -28.46 -9.05
N LEU A 116 6.62 -28.39 -8.58
CA LEU A 116 7.80 -28.05 -9.37
C LEU A 116 8.56 -29.28 -9.87
N PRO A 117 9.51 -29.14 -10.82
CA PRO A 117 10.25 -30.28 -11.39
C PRO A 117 11.15 -30.99 -10.37
N ASP A 118 11.55 -30.31 -9.31
CA ASP A 118 12.32 -30.85 -8.18
C ASP A 118 11.44 -31.60 -7.15
N GLY A 119 10.12 -31.68 -7.39
CA GLY A 119 9.15 -32.31 -6.51
C GLY A 119 8.67 -31.43 -5.37
N VAL A 120 9.15 -30.19 -5.25
CA VAL A 120 8.66 -29.24 -4.24
C VAL A 120 7.23 -28.83 -4.57
N GLU A 121 6.38 -28.86 -3.56
CA GLU A 121 5.01 -28.36 -3.66
C GLU A 121 4.86 -27.03 -2.92
N ARG A 122 4.08 -26.13 -3.52
CA ARG A 122 3.63 -24.89 -2.90
C ARG A 122 2.11 -24.86 -2.96
N SER A 123 1.48 -24.53 -1.84
CA SER A 123 0.02 -24.49 -1.74
C SER A 123 -0.48 -23.21 -1.10
N ALA A 124 -1.73 -22.88 -1.43
CA ALA A 124 -2.50 -21.85 -0.75
C ALA A 124 -3.96 -22.29 -0.62
N ARG A 125 -4.56 -22.00 0.53
CA ARG A 125 -5.91 -22.43 0.87
C ARG A 125 -6.74 -21.28 1.41
N ARG A 126 -8.04 -21.27 1.08
CA ARG A 126 -8.99 -20.29 1.62
C ARG A 126 -9.39 -20.65 3.07
N TYR A 127 -9.19 -19.70 3.98
CA TYR A 127 -9.58 -19.78 5.39
C TYR A 127 -10.63 -18.72 5.73
N GLY A 128 -11.90 -19.00 5.40
CA GLY A 128 -13.04 -18.15 5.78
C GLY A 128 -12.85 -16.67 5.38
N SER A 129 -12.96 -15.78 6.37
CA SER A 129 -12.82 -14.32 6.21
C SER A 129 -11.37 -13.85 6.08
N GLN A 130 -10.37 -14.72 6.27
CA GLN A 130 -8.94 -14.39 6.08
C GLN A 130 -8.43 -14.71 4.66
N GLY A 131 -9.31 -15.20 3.78
CA GLY A 131 -9.05 -15.42 2.37
C GLY A 131 -8.01 -16.50 2.12
N CYS A 132 -7.29 -16.43 1.00
CA CYS A 132 -6.30 -17.45 0.66
C CYS A 132 -4.96 -17.18 1.34
N VAL A 133 -4.50 -18.13 2.15
CA VAL A 133 -3.23 -18.06 2.86
C VAL A 133 -2.24 -19.03 2.21
N SER A 134 -1.04 -18.55 1.90
CA SER A 134 0.07 -19.41 1.47
C SER A 134 0.61 -20.19 2.65
N HIS A 135 0.75 -21.50 2.51
CA HIS A 135 1.39 -22.31 3.54
C HIS A 135 2.90 -22.12 3.54
N ALA A 136 3.53 -22.37 4.69
CA ALA A 136 4.98 -22.44 4.78
C ALA A 136 5.52 -23.64 3.98
N LEU A 137 6.80 -23.61 3.61
CA LEU A 137 7.40 -24.70 2.83
C LEU A 137 7.40 -26.01 3.61
N GLY A 138 6.74 -27.04 3.05
CA GLY A 138 6.61 -28.35 3.68
C GLY A 138 5.55 -28.42 4.78
N GLU A 139 4.75 -27.37 4.98
CA GLU A 139 3.69 -27.32 5.97
C GLU A 139 2.32 -27.26 5.27
N GLU A 140 1.29 -27.81 5.93
CA GLU A 140 -0.12 -27.74 5.48
C GLU A 140 -1.00 -26.89 6.41
N ASP A 141 -0.48 -26.55 7.60
CA ASP A 141 -1.22 -25.85 8.65
C ASP A 141 -0.85 -24.36 8.76
N ILE A 142 -1.75 -23.61 9.39
CA ILE A 142 -1.57 -22.20 9.74
C ILE A 142 -1.33 -22.04 11.25
N GLN A 143 -0.67 -20.95 11.62
CA GLN A 143 -0.26 -20.63 12.99
C GLN A 143 -1.24 -19.68 13.72
N PHE A 144 -2.48 -19.58 13.21
CA PHE A 144 -3.55 -18.79 13.82
C PHE A 144 -4.88 -19.54 13.72
N MET A 145 -5.85 -19.14 14.55
CA MET A 145 -7.22 -19.63 14.45
C MET A 145 -8.02 -18.72 13.51
N PRO A 146 -8.56 -19.22 12.39
CA PRO A 146 -9.43 -18.45 11.52
C PRO A 146 -10.63 -17.90 12.28
N SER A 147 -11.00 -16.67 11.99
CA SER A 147 -12.16 -16.00 12.57
C SER A 147 -13.20 -15.72 11.49
N VAL A 148 -14.47 -15.79 11.87
CA VAL A 148 -15.57 -15.39 11.00
C VAL A 148 -15.83 -13.92 11.24
N VAL A 149 -15.69 -13.13 10.18
CA VAL A 149 -15.96 -11.70 10.18
C VAL A 149 -17.15 -11.45 9.25
N GLU A 150 -18.26 -10.99 9.82
CA GLU A 150 -19.49 -10.64 9.10
C GLU A 150 -19.77 -9.14 9.29
N SER A 151 -20.35 -8.49 8.28
CA SER A 151 -20.82 -7.11 8.40
C SER A 151 -22.06 -7.02 9.29
N GLU A 152 -22.18 -5.93 10.05
CA GLU A 152 -23.37 -5.62 10.86
C GLU A 152 -24.40 -4.76 10.10
N LEU A 153 -24.12 -4.45 8.83
CA LEU A 153 -24.98 -3.60 8.01
C LEU A 153 -26.23 -4.32 7.50
N SER A 154 -27.29 -3.53 7.29
CA SER A 154 -28.50 -3.95 6.59
C SER A 154 -28.22 -4.40 5.15
N LEU A 155 -29.20 -5.07 4.52
CA LEU A 155 -29.10 -5.53 3.13
C LEU A 155 -28.79 -4.37 2.18
N ALA A 156 -27.75 -4.55 1.35
CA ALA A 156 -27.23 -3.49 0.51
C ALA A 156 -28.24 -3.01 -0.55
N HIS A 157 -28.99 -3.92 -1.16
CA HIS A 157 -30.01 -3.62 -2.17
C HIS A 157 -31.26 -2.91 -1.64
N GLU A 158 -31.42 -2.79 -0.31
CA GLU A 158 -32.49 -2.04 0.34
C GLU A 158 -31.99 -0.72 0.95
N THR A 159 -30.66 -0.51 0.96
CA THR A 159 -30.03 0.61 1.65
C THR A 159 -29.58 1.67 0.62
N PRO A 160 -29.89 2.96 0.82
CA PRO A 160 -29.41 4.04 -0.06
C PRO A 160 -27.89 4.14 -0.14
N TRP A 161 -27.37 4.48 -1.31
CA TRP A 161 -25.98 4.93 -1.47
C TRP A 161 -25.73 6.18 -0.59
N PRO A 162 -24.57 6.31 0.09
CA PRO A 162 -23.40 5.44 -0.02
C PRO A 162 -23.35 4.25 0.93
N MET A 163 -24.35 4.07 1.80
CA MET A 163 -24.38 2.95 2.75
C MET A 163 -24.87 1.63 2.15
N GLY A 164 -25.50 1.66 0.98
CA GLY A 164 -25.90 0.48 0.19
C GLY A 164 -25.88 0.76 -1.31
N ASP A 165 -26.78 0.12 -2.06
CA ASP A 165 -26.77 0.11 -3.53
C ASP A 165 -27.93 0.85 -4.18
N VAL A 166 -28.90 1.33 -3.40
CA VAL A 166 -30.03 2.06 -3.95
C VAL A 166 -29.57 3.47 -4.34
N LEU A 167 -29.44 3.71 -5.64
CA LEU A 167 -29.09 5.01 -6.21
C LEU A 167 -30.33 5.90 -6.30
N ASP A 168 -30.21 7.16 -5.87
CA ASP A 168 -31.24 8.16 -6.12
C ASP A 168 -31.06 8.77 -7.51
N THR A 169 -31.77 8.22 -8.49
CA THR A 169 -31.72 8.68 -9.89
C THR A 169 -32.35 10.06 -10.09
N GLN A 170 -33.02 10.62 -9.08
CA GLN A 170 -33.57 11.98 -9.15
C GLN A 170 -32.53 13.06 -8.81
N VAL A 171 -31.36 12.67 -8.27
CA VAL A 171 -30.29 13.57 -7.81
C VAL A 171 -29.15 13.68 -8.84
N TRP A 172 -29.47 13.53 -10.13
CA TRP A 172 -28.48 13.76 -11.18
C TRP A 172 -28.04 15.23 -11.19
N PRO A 173 -26.72 15.54 -11.21
CA PRO A 173 -26.26 16.92 -11.29
C PRO A 173 -26.77 17.59 -12.57
N LYS A 174 -27.57 18.67 -12.42
CA LYS A 174 -28.25 19.33 -13.54
C LYS A 174 -27.30 19.84 -14.64
N ASP A 175 -26.06 20.12 -14.26
CA ASP A 175 -25.04 20.68 -15.14
C ASP A 175 -24.20 19.59 -15.85
N LEU A 176 -24.46 18.31 -15.59
CA LEU A 176 -23.77 17.19 -16.24
C LEU A 176 -24.65 16.53 -17.30
N ASP A 177 -24.14 16.41 -18.52
CA ASP A 177 -24.78 15.63 -19.58
C ASP A 177 -24.50 14.14 -19.38
N ALA A 178 -25.54 13.36 -19.06
CA ALA A 178 -25.43 11.92 -18.87
C ALA A 178 -24.83 11.19 -20.08
N SER A 179 -25.13 11.63 -21.31
CA SER A 179 -24.59 11.00 -22.52
C SER A 179 -23.08 11.20 -22.68
N LEU A 180 -22.55 12.32 -22.17
CA LEU A 180 -21.11 12.60 -22.19
C LEU A 180 -20.39 11.83 -21.08
N ILE A 181 -21.03 11.66 -19.92
CA ILE A 181 -20.51 10.77 -18.86
C ILE A 181 -20.46 9.32 -19.35
N GLU A 182 -21.51 8.84 -20.01
CA GLU A 182 -21.54 7.49 -20.58
C GLU A 182 -20.44 7.29 -21.63
N GLN A 183 -20.17 8.27 -22.49
CA GLN A 183 -19.04 8.23 -23.42
C GLN A 183 -17.68 8.19 -22.70
N ALA A 184 -17.52 8.97 -21.63
CA ALA A 184 -16.30 8.93 -20.82
C ALA A 184 -16.09 7.56 -20.16
N LEU A 185 -17.16 6.92 -19.68
CA LEU A 185 -17.11 5.55 -19.15
C LEU A 185 -16.66 4.56 -20.22
N ASP A 186 -17.17 4.64 -21.45
CA ASP A 186 -16.75 3.76 -22.54
C ASP A 186 -15.26 3.94 -22.87
N VAL A 187 -14.77 5.18 -22.90
CA VAL A 187 -13.35 5.50 -23.07
C VAL A 187 -12.50 4.91 -21.94
N GLY A 188 -12.93 5.07 -20.68
CA GLY A 188 -12.18 4.64 -19.51
C GLY A 188 -12.20 3.14 -19.27
N PHE A 189 -13.31 2.48 -19.59
CA PHE A 189 -13.40 1.02 -19.54
C PHE A 189 -12.42 0.41 -20.55
N GLY A 190 -12.30 1.07 -21.71
CA GLY A 190 -11.29 0.79 -22.70
C GLY A 190 -11.63 -0.40 -23.59
N PRO A 191 -10.74 -0.73 -24.54
CA PRO A 191 -10.93 -1.88 -25.42
C PRO A 191 -10.73 -3.21 -24.63
N PRO A 192 -11.09 -4.38 -25.21
CA PRO A 192 -10.93 -5.68 -24.52
C PRO A 192 -9.52 -5.96 -23.97
N GLU A 193 -8.47 -5.42 -24.61
CA GLU A 193 -7.08 -5.54 -24.18
C GLU A 193 -6.79 -4.81 -22.86
N ALA A 194 -7.58 -3.78 -22.52
CA ALA A 194 -7.49 -3.10 -21.23
C ALA A 194 -7.89 -4.00 -20.06
N LYS A 195 -8.69 -5.05 -20.33
CA LYS A 195 -9.14 -6.04 -19.33
C LYS A 195 -9.64 -5.39 -18.04
N THR A 196 -10.32 -4.25 -18.17
CA THR A 196 -10.97 -3.58 -17.05
C THR A 196 -12.11 -4.48 -16.57
N LEU A 197 -12.14 -4.71 -15.26
CA LEU A 197 -13.17 -5.50 -14.60
C LEU A 197 -14.24 -4.60 -14.00
N GLY A 198 -13.84 -3.54 -13.29
CA GLY A 198 -14.75 -2.56 -12.71
C GLY A 198 -14.23 -1.13 -12.89
N LEU A 199 -15.15 -0.23 -13.20
CA LEU A 199 -14.91 1.21 -13.31
C LEU A 199 -16.07 1.93 -12.60
N VAL A 200 -15.75 2.82 -11.65
CA VAL A 200 -16.74 3.62 -10.91
C VAL A 200 -16.29 5.07 -10.86
N VAL A 201 -17.22 5.99 -11.07
CA VAL A 201 -17.00 7.44 -10.99
C VAL A 201 -18.02 8.03 -10.02
N THR A 202 -17.52 8.77 -9.04
CA THR A 202 -18.38 9.55 -8.14
C THR A 202 -18.05 11.02 -8.20
N HIS A 203 -19.07 11.86 -8.25
CA HIS A 203 -18.95 13.32 -8.15
C HIS A 203 -19.80 13.81 -6.99
N LYS A 204 -19.22 14.61 -6.08
CA LYS A 204 -19.84 15.08 -4.84
C LYS A 204 -20.42 13.95 -3.99
N GLY A 205 -19.70 12.84 -3.89
CA GLY A 205 -20.13 11.65 -3.16
C GLY A 205 -21.20 10.79 -3.86
N GLN A 206 -21.73 11.19 -5.01
CA GLN A 206 -22.76 10.44 -5.75
C GLN A 206 -22.16 9.68 -6.91
N ILE A 207 -22.57 8.43 -7.13
CA ILE A 207 -22.20 7.69 -8.35
C ILE A 207 -22.85 8.37 -9.56
N ILE A 208 -22.03 8.83 -10.49
CA ILE A 208 -22.48 9.39 -11.78
C ILE A 208 -22.23 8.42 -12.93
N GLY A 209 -21.51 7.32 -12.70
CA GLY A 209 -21.22 6.35 -13.74
C GLY A 209 -20.50 5.12 -13.20
N GLU A 210 -20.87 3.96 -13.73
CA GLU A 210 -20.17 2.71 -13.44
C GLU A 210 -20.28 1.71 -14.61
N ARG A 211 -19.29 0.82 -14.70
CA ARG A 211 -19.20 -0.25 -15.69
C ARG A 211 -18.51 -1.47 -15.09
N TYR A 212 -18.98 -2.64 -15.49
CA TYR A 212 -18.44 -3.93 -15.06
C TYR A 212 -18.24 -4.85 -16.26
N SER A 213 -17.22 -5.69 -16.23
CA SER A 213 -17.09 -6.78 -17.21
C SER A 213 -18.19 -7.81 -16.98
N ASN A 214 -18.41 -8.69 -17.95
CA ASN A 214 -19.35 -9.79 -17.84
C ASN A 214 -18.90 -10.93 -16.89
N GLU A 215 -17.70 -10.81 -16.31
CA GLU A 215 -17.11 -11.83 -15.43
C GLU A 215 -17.42 -11.57 -13.95
N ILE A 216 -17.88 -10.36 -13.62
CA ILE A 216 -18.04 -9.90 -12.25
C ILE A 216 -19.35 -9.13 -12.09
N ASP A 217 -19.73 -8.88 -10.83
CA ASP A 217 -20.81 -7.96 -10.47
C ASP A 217 -20.31 -6.83 -9.56
N LEU A 218 -21.21 -5.94 -9.18
CA LEU A 218 -20.91 -4.76 -8.35
C LEU A 218 -20.45 -5.11 -6.92
N HIS A 219 -20.58 -6.36 -6.48
CA HIS A 219 -20.16 -6.86 -5.16
C HIS A 219 -18.90 -7.70 -5.20
N THR A 220 -18.43 -8.06 -6.40
CA THR A 220 -17.33 -9.00 -6.56
C THR A 220 -16.05 -8.41 -5.95
N PRO A 221 -15.40 -9.08 -4.99
CA PRO A 221 -14.19 -8.59 -4.36
C PRO A 221 -13.00 -8.80 -5.31
N LEU A 222 -12.36 -7.70 -5.72
CA LEU A 222 -11.29 -7.70 -6.70
C LEU A 222 -9.93 -7.43 -6.06
N GLU A 223 -8.91 -8.11 -6.57
CA GLU A 223 -7.51 -7.92 -6.19
C GLU A 223 -7.07 -6.46 -6.42
N SER A 224 -6.66 -5.78 -5.35
CA SER A 224 -6.34 -4.34 -5.39
C SER A 224 -4.85 -4.02 -5.38
N TRP A 225 -3.99 -5.01 -5.07
CA TRP A 225 -2.56 -4.81 -4.86
C TRP A 225 -2.29 -3.64 -3.90
N SER A 226 -1.29 -2.83 -4.20
CA SER A 226 -0.81 -1.74 -3.36
C SER A 226 -1.83 -0.65 -3.00
N MET A 227 -3.05 -0.65 -3.53
CA MET A 227 -4.14 0.17 -2.96
C MET A 227 -4.41 -0.18 -1.48
N THR A 228 -4.14 -1.44 -1.11
CA THR A 228 -4.17 -1.93 0.28
C THR A 228 -3.27 -1.13 1.23
N LYS A 229 -2.16 -0.55 0.74
CA LYS A 229 -1.29 0.28 1.58
C LYS A 229 -2.04 1.49 2.10
N SER A 230 -2.80 2.17 1.24
CA SER A 230 -3.60 3.32 1.63
C SER A 230 -4.75 2.93 2.56
N LEU A 231 -5.34 1.74 2.39
CA LEU A 231 -6.26 1.17 3.37
C LEU A 231 -5.57 0.96 4.73
N THR A 232 -4.36 0.40 4.76
CA THR A 232 -3.57 0.22 5.98
C THR A 232 -3.28 1.57 6.65
N GLY A 233 -2.90 2.58 5.87
CA GLY A 233 -2.75 3.96 6.36
C GLY A 233 -4.06 4.55 6.91
N THR A 234 -5.21 4.18 6.34
CA THR A 234 -6.53 4.58 6.85
C THR A 234 -6.83 3.94 8.20
N LEU A 235 -6.58 2.64 8.35
CA LEU A 235 -6.77 1.92 9.61
C LEU A 235 -5.87 2.47 10.74
N MET A 236 -4.62 2.83 10.42
CA MET A 236 -3.75 3.55 11.36
C MET A 236 -4.31 4.93 11.70
N GLY A 237 -4.84 5.67 10.71
CA GLY A 237 -5.52 6.95 10.93
C GLY A 237 -6.67 6.85 11.92
N ILE A 238 -7.46 5.77 11.87
CA ILE A 238 -8.54 5.51 12.83
C ILE A 238 -7.99 5.33 14.25
N LEU A 239 -6.92 4.54 14.42
CA LEU A 239 -6.29 4.37 15.74
C LEU A 239 -5.73 5.69 16.29
N ILE A 240 -5.18 6.54 15.42
CA ILE A 240 -4.76 7.91 15.79
C ILE A 240 -5.97 8.75 16.21
N GLN A 241 -7.08 8.70 15.45
CA GLN A 241 -8.31 9.42 15.78
C GLN A 241 -8.92 8.94 17.12
N GLN A 242 -8.76 7.65 17.43
CA GLN A 242 -9.18 7.05 18.70
C GLN A 242 -8.23 7.34 19.87
N GLY A 243 -7.11 8.04 19.62
CA GLY A 243 -6.14 8.41 20.65
C GLY A 243 -5.16 7.30 21.06
N GLU A 244 -5.11 6.20 20.31
CA GLU A 244 -4.20 5.07 20.59
C GLU A 244 -2.74 5.44 20.27
N TYR A 245 -2.55 6.18 19.17
CA TYR A 245 -1.24 6.61 18.70
C TYR A 245 -1.25 8.10 18.34
N GLU A 246 -0.08 8.71 18.38
CA GLU A 246 0.16 10.04 17.78
C GLU A 246 0.97 9.87 16.49
N LEU A 247 0.62 10.59 15.44
CA LEU A 247 1.27 10.44 14.12
C LEU A 247 2.80 10.57 14.18
N TRP A 248 3.33 11.44 15.04
CA TRP A 248 4.75 11.77 15.13
C TRP A 248 5.47 11.16 16.33
N GLN A 249 4.83 10.26 17.08
CA GLN A 249 5.56 9.54 18.13
C GLN A 249 6.49 8.47 17.53
N PRO A 250 7.57 8.10 18.23
CA PRO A 250 8.34 6.89 17.90
C PRO A 250 7.45 5.66 17.82
N ALA A 251 7.60 4.85 16.77
CA ALA A 251 6.80 3.65 16.60
C ALA A 251 7.19 2.57 17.65
N PRO A 252 6.24 2.09 18.46
CA PRO A 252 6.52 1.14 19.55
C PRO A 252 6.65 -0.31 19.06
N ILE A 253 7.42 -0.56 18.00
CA ILE A 253 7.72 -1.91 17.51
C ILE A 253 8.57 -2.64 18.55
N PRO A 254 8.14 -3.82 19.07
CA PRO A 254 8.83 -4.53 20.16
C PRO A 254 10.30 -4.83 19.85
N GLU A 255 10.61 -5.30 18.64
CA GLU A 255 11.95 -5.67 18.19
C GLU A 255 12.94 -4.50 18.23
N TRP A 256 12.44 -3.27 18.19
CA TRP A 256 13.28 -2.07 18.26
C TRP A 256 13.57 -1.66 19.70
N GLN A 257 12.83 -2.19 20.68
CA GLN A 257 12.99 -1.85 22.10
C GLN A 257 13.87 -2.86 22.87
N GLU A 258 14.23 -3.99 22.26
CA GLU A 258 15.02 -5.05 22.91
C GLU A 258 16.45 -4.59 23.27
N ILE A 259 17.03 -3.70 22.45
CA ILE A 259 18.38 -3.17 22.64
C ILE A 259 18.28 -1.66 22.96
N PRO A 260 18.86 -1.17 24.08
CA PRO A 260 18.74 0.24 24.49
C PRO A 260 19.14 1.26 23.42
N ASP A 261 20.17 0.96 22.63
CA ASP A 261 20.74 1.87 21.64
C ASP A 261 20.39 1.50 20.18
N ASP A 262 19.30 0.76 19.98
CA ASP A 262 18.82 0.47 18.62
C ASP A 262 18.39 1.77 17.90
N PRO A 263 19.03 2.15 16.78
CA PRO A 263 18.70 3.39 16.08
C PRO A 263 17.27 3.40 15.49
N ARG A 264 16.67 2.22 15.30
CA ARG A 264 15.29 2.08 14.79
C ARG A 264 14.25 2.64 15.78
N ARG A 265 14.60 2.80 17.07
CA ARG A 265 13.76 3.45 18.10
C ARG A 265 13.39 4.89 17.77
N HIS A 266 14.09 5.53 16.84
CA HIS A 266 13.82 6.91 16.41
C HIS A 266 12.89 7.01 15.20
N ILE A 267 12.54 5.88 14.57
CA ILE A 267 11.56 5.87 13.47
C ILE A 267 10.19 6.22 14.05
N ARG A 268 9.52 7.23 13.48
CA ARG A 268 8.16 7.60 13.87
C ARG A 268 7.12 6.96 12.96
N ILE A 269 5.89 6.82 13.46
CA ILE A 269 4.78 6.24 12.70
C ILE A 269 4.56 6.98 11.36
N GLY A 270 4.60 8.32 11.38
CA GLY A 270 4.50 9.14 10.17
C GLY A 270 5.69 9.01 9.20
N ASP A 271 6.88 8.61 9.67
CA ASP A 271 8.03 8.36 8.79
C ASP A 271 7.82 7.06 7.99
N ILE A 272 7.26 6.03 8.65
CA ILE A 272 6.86 4.75 8.04
C ILE A 272 5.77 5.01 7.00
N MET A 273 4.70 5.72 7.37
CA MET A 273 3.56 5.98 6.47
C MET A 273 3.87 6.93 5.31
N ARG A 274 5.06 7.53 5.29
CA ARG A 274 5.62 8.33 4.18
C ARG A 274 6.61 7.55 3.30
N MET A 275 6.74 6.23 3.49
CA MET A 275 7.74 5.42 2.78
C MET A 275 9.17 5.93 2.99
N SER A 276 9.48 6.29 4.23
CA SER A 276 10.73 6.95 4.62
C SER A 276 11.26 6.46 5.97
N SER A 277 10.89 5.23 6.37
CA SER A 277 11.40 4.60 7.60
C SER A 277 12.93 4.44 7.58
N GLY A 278 13.50 4.26 6.39
CA GLY A 278 14.91 3.92 6.20
C GLY A 278 15.22 2.44 6.41
N ILE A 279 14.23 1.56 6.54
CA ILE A 279 14.45 0.11 6.73
C ILE A 279 15.01 -0.52 5.45
N MET A 280 16.05 -1.35 5.62
CA MET A 280 16.79 -1.98 4.53
C MET A 280 16.04 -3.19 3.95
N ILE A 281 15.60 -3.04 2.70
CA ILE A 281 15.20 -4.15 1.85
C ILE A 281 15.60 -3.91 0.41
N ASN A 282 15.70 -4.98 -0.37
CA ASN A 282 15.78 -4.90 -1.81
C ASN A 282 14.37 -4.75 -2.40
N ALA A 283 14.15 -3.71 -3.21
CA ALA A 283 12.87 -3.45 -3.88
C ALA A 283 13.08 -3.03 -5.35
N PRO A 284 12.33 -3.61 -6.31
CA PRO A 284 12.48 -3.29 -7.74
C PRO A 284 12.28 -1.82 -8.14
N SER A 285 11.58 -1.04 -7.31
CA SER A 285 11.36 0.40 -7.49
C SER A 285 12.53 1.26 -7.00
N ASP A 286 13.52 0.67 -6.34
CA ASP A 286 14.66 1.42 -5.82
C ASP A 286 15.57 1.85 -6.99
N PRO A 287 16.08 3.10 -7.01
CA PRO A 287 16.89 3.57 -8.14
C PRO A 287 18.26 2.85 -8.24
N ASP A 288 18.71 2.20 -7.18
CA ASP A 288 19.88 1.34 -7.12
C ASP A 288 19.54 -0.16 -7.14
N TYR A 289 18.33 -0.55 -7.55
CA TYR A 289 17.93 -1.96 -7.65
C TYR A 289 18.88 -2.76 -8.53
N GLU A 290 19.42 -3.84 -7.96
CA GLU A 290 20.22 -4.84 -8.66
C GLU A 290 19.46 -6.17 -8.73
N ASN A 291 19.22 -6.65 -9.95
CA ASN A 291 18.52 -7.91 -10.19
C ASN A 291 19.47 -9.10 -10.00
N GLY A 292 19.81 -9.41 -8.75
CA GLY A 292 20.74 -10.50 -8.39
C GLY A 292 20.18 -11.54 -7.42
N THR A 293 19.19 -11.18 -6.61
CA THR A 293 18.54 -12.06 -5.63
C THR A 293 17.03 -11.85 -5.63
N TYR A 294 16.28 -12.77 -5.04
CA TYR A 294 14.85 -12.58 -4.84
C TYR A 294 14.61 -11.36 -3.95
N ALA A 295 13.84 -10.37 -4.42
CA ALA A 295 13.65 -9.13 -3.69
C ALA A 295 12.75 -9.32 -2.45
N ASP A 296 13.11 -8.76 -1.29
CA ASP A 296 12.27 -8.79 -0.09
C ASP A 296 10.88 -8.22 -0.35
N HIS A 297 10.82 -7.23 -1.25
CA HIS A 297 9.57 -6.60 -1.68
C HIS A 297 8.54 -7.64 -2.15
N PHE A 298 8.98 -8.72 -2.82
CA PHE A 298 8.13 -9.84 -3.21
C PHE A 298 8.02 -10.90 -2.10
N TYR A 299 9.09 -11.13 -1.35
CA TYR A 299 9.12 -12.09 -0.24
C TYR A 299 8.00 -11.85 0.79
N LEU A 300 7.69 -10.59 1.07
CA LEU A 300 6.58 -10.21 1.95
C LEU A 300 5.20 -10.68 1.44
N TYR A 301 5.06 -11.16 0.21
CA TYR A 301 3.84 -11.82 -0.27
C TYR A 301 3.93 -13.34 -0.35
N THR A 302 5.13 -13.88 -0.51
CA THR A 302 5.32 -15.27 -0.96
C THR A 302 5.98 -16.17 0.08
N SER A 303 6.53 -15.60 1.15
CA SER A 303 7.38 -16.29 2.14
C SER A 303 6.70 -17.48 2.82
N GLY A 304 5.39 -17.37 3.10
CA GLY A 304 4.73 -18.25 4.07
C GLY A 304 5.34 -18.13 5.48
N ALA A 305 5.97 -17.00 5.79
CA ALA A 305 6.63 -16.73 7.07
C ALA A 305 5.86 -15.66 7.88
N ASN A 306 6.36 -15.35 9.09
CA ASN A 306 5.85 -14.23 9.87
C ASN A 306 6.39 -12.92 9.28
N ASN A 307 5.54 -12.22 8.53
CA ASN A 307 5.95 -11.01 7.82
C ASN A 307 6.20 -9.83 8.76
N PHE A 308 5.48 -9.75 9.88
CA PHE A 308 5.72 -8.70 10.88
C PHE A 308 7.11 -8.84 11.48
N HIS A 309 7.47 -10.04 11.90
CA HIS A 309 8.81 -10.33 12.40
C HIS A 309 9.89 -10.07 11.34
N TYR A 310 9.67 -10.53 10.10
CA TYR A 310 10.62 -10.30 9.01
C TYR A 310 10.87 -8.79 8.79
N ALA A 311 9.82 -7.98 8.71
CA ALA A 311 9.94 -6.54 8.50
C ALA A 311 10.57 -5.83 9.71
N ALA A 312 10.19 -6.19 10.94
CA ALA A 312 10.66 -5.58 12.16
C ALA A 312 12.15 -5.85 12.44
N THR A 313 12.68 -6.98 11.99
CA THR A 313 14.07 -7.39 12.20
C THR A 313 15.05 -6.89 11.13
N ARG A 314 14.56 -6.32 10.01
CA ARG A 314 15.44 -5.71 9.00
C ARG A 314 16.27 -4.56 9.60
N PRO A 315 17.54 -4.40 9.16
CA PRO A 315 18.40 -3.34 9.68
C PRO A 315 17.96 -1.96 9.15
N LEU A 316 18.38 -0.92 9.85
CA LEU A 316 18.23 0.46 9.37
C LEU A 316 19.31 0.75 8.30
N GLU A 317 18.88 1.21 7.12
CA GLU A 317 19.75 1.59 6.00
C GLU A 317 20.04 3.09 5.98
N TYR A 318 19.03 3.90 6.29
CA TYR A 318 19.09 5.37 6.27
C TYR A 318 18.51 5.96 7.56
N PRO A 319 18.94 7.16 7.99
CA PRO A 319 18.24 7.88 9.03
C PRO A 319 16.77 8.11 8.65
N PRO A 320 15.82 8.00 9.59
CA PRO A 320 14.39 8.14 9.29
C PRO A 320 14.07 9.50 8.64
N ASN A 321 13.11 9.52 7.71
CA ASN A 321 12.64 10.72 7.00
C ASN A 321 13.72 11.47 6.21
N THR A 322 14.79 10.79 5.76
CA THR A 322 15.85 11.40 4.94
C THR A 322 15.92 10.92 3.50
N VAL A 323 15.46 9.70 3.22
CA VAL A 323 15.43 9.07 1.89
C VAL A 323 14.06 8.43 1.66
N GLY A 324 13.42 8.74 0.53
CA GLY A 324 12.15 8.11 0.16
C GLY A 324 12.38 6.79 -0.56
N ARG A 325 11.76 5.68 -0.14
CA ARG A 325 11.86 4.40 -0.87
C ARG A 325 10.54 3.65 -0.80
N TYR A 326 10.00 3.27 -1.95
CA TYR A 326 8.72 2.55 -2.01
C TYR A 326 8.92 1.08 -1.66
N ARG A 327 8.80 0.75 -0.36
CA ARG A 327 9.21 -0.53 0.20
C ARG A 327 8.06 -1.17 0.98
N ASN A 328 7.82 -2.46 0.74
CA ASN A 328 6.70 -3.17 1.38
C ASN A 328 6.89 -3.39 2.88
N THR A 329 8.10 -3.21 3.42
CA THR A 329 8.31 -3.24 4.88
C THR A 329 7.49 -2.20 5.62
N ASP A 330 7.36 -0.99 5.07
CA ASP A 330 6.69 0.11 5.76
C ASP A 330 5.19 -0.16 6.01
N PRO A 331 4.37 -0.55 5.02
CA PRO A 331 2.98 -0.93 5.29
C PRO A 331 2.83 -2.22 6.10
N VAL A 332 3.81 -3.14 6.05
CA VAL A 332 3.82 -4.32 6.93
C VAL A 332 4.06 -3.91 8.38
N LEU A 333 4.98 -3.00 8.65
CA LEU A 333 5.23 -2.42 9.97
C LEU A 333 4.01 -1.63 10.48
N THR A 334 3.34 -0.86 9.63
CA THR A 334 2.08 -0.21 10.01
C THR A 334 1.00 -1.23 10.36
N SER A 335 0.89 -2.33 9.62
CA SER A 335 -0.05 -3.42 9.94
C SER A 335 0.28 -4.08 11.29
N TYR A 336 1.57 -4.19 11.63
CA TYR A 336 2.03 -4.68 12.92
C TYR A 336 1.63 -3.76 14.06
N LEU A 337 1.85 -2.44 13.92
CA LEU A 337 1.39 -1.45 14.90
C LEU A 337 -0.13 -1.50 15.10
N ILE A 338 -0.90 -1.69 14.03
CA ILE A 338 -2.35 -1.87 14.12
C ILE A 338 -2.68 -3.11 14.95
N ARG A 339 -2.03 -4.26 14.70
CA ARG A 339 -2.24 -5.49 15.46
C ARG A 339 -1.93 -5.30 16.94
N LEU A 340 -0.78 -4.70 17.26
CA LEU A 340 -0.35 -4.43 18.64
C LEU A 340 -1.38 -3.60 19.42
N ALA A 341 -1.89 -2.53 18.81
CA ALA A 341 -2.91 -1.70 19.40
C ALA A 341 -4.22 -2.47 19.63
N VAL A 342 -4.73 -3.12 18.59
CA VAL A 342 -6.04 -3.79 18.62
C VAL A 342 -6.03 -4.94 19.64
N GLU A 343 -5.03 -5.82 19.58
CA GLU A 343 -4.92 -6.92 20.54
C GLU A 343 -4.58 -6.40 21.95
N GLY A 344 -3.82 -5.31 22.08
CA GLY A 344 -3.53 -4.64 23.35
C GLY A 344 -4.77 -4.08 24.06
N ARG A 345 -5.80 -3.69 23.30
CA ARG A 345 -7.12 -3.29 23.80
C ARG A 345 -8.06 -4.48 24.08
N GLY A 346 -7.62 -5.71 23.76
CA GLY A 346 -8.44 -6.92 23.88
C GLY A 346 -9.49 -7.07 22.79
N GLU A 347 -9.34 -6.36 21.67
CA GLU A 347 -10.20 -6.49 20.50
C GLU A 347 -9.68 -7.59 19.55
N ASP A 348 -10.56 -8.10 18.70
CA ASP A 348 -10.17 -9.07 17.66
C ASP A 348 -9.55 -8.35 16.45
N TYR A 349 -8.29 -8.67 16.17
CA TYR A 349 -7.54 -8.10 15.06
C TYR A 349 -8.21 -8.28 13.70
N HIS A 350 -8.80 -9.45 13.45
CA HIS A 350 -9.36 -9.77 12.15
C HIS A 350 -10.67 -9.02 11.86
N SER A 351 -11.52 -8.79 12.87
CA SER A 351 -12.75 -8.02 12.72
C SER A 351 -12.57 -6.51 12.82
N PHE A 352 -11.41 -6.02 13.30
CA PHE A 352 -11.16 -4.59 13.47
C PHE A 352 -11.44 -3.74 12.22
N PRO A 353 -10.94 -4.08 11.00
CA PRO A 353 -11.26 -3.32 9.79
C PRO A 353 -12.76 -3.27 9.49
N GLN A 354 -13.47 -4.39 9.72
CA GLN A 354 -14.91 -4.45 9.47
C GLN A 354 -15.66 -3.50 10.39
N ARG A 355 -15.37 -3.54 11.70
CA ARG A 355 -16.09 -2.77 12.73
C ARG A 355 -15.73 -1.29 12.75
N ASN A 356 -14.46 -0.96 12.54
CA ASN A 356 -13.97 0.40 12.74
C ASN A 356 -13.93 1.23 11.45
N LEU A 357 -14.02 0.60 10.29
CA LEU A 357 -14.02 1.29 9.00
C LEU A 357 -15.16 0.81 8.10
N PHE A 358 -15.16 -0.46 7.70
CA PHE A 358 -16.00 -0.93 6.60
C PHE A 358 -17.49 -0.77 6.88
N ASP A 359 -17.96 -1.20 8.05
CA ASP A 359 -19.35 -1.01 8.46
C ASP A 359 -19.71 0.49 8.55
N LYS A 360 -18.78 1.34 8.98
CA LYS A 360 -19.02 2.79 9.09
C LYS A 360 -19.22 3.48 7.73
N ILE A 361 -18.58 2.96 6.68
CA ILE A 361 -18.63 3.55 5.34
C ILE A 361 -19.44 2.75 4.31
N GLY A 362 -20.14 1.69 4.74
CA GLY A 362 -21.06 0.94 3.87
C GLY A 362 -20.45 -0.26 3.14
N ILE A 363 -19.24 -0.69 3.51
CA ILE A 363 -18.51 -1.81 2.90
C ILE A 363 -18.84 -3.10 3.67
N ARG A 364 -19.32 -4.13 2.96
CA ARG A 364 -19.81 -5.38 3.58
C ARG A 364 -18.94 -6.60 3.35
N ASN A 365 -18.34 -6.69 2.16
CA ASN A 365 -17.70 -7.91 1.67
C ASN A 365 -16.19 -7.73 1.46
N ALA A 366 -15.59 -6.75 2.13
CA ALA A 366 -14.16 -6.54 2.07
C ALA A 366 -13.42 -7.69 2.76
N LEU A 367 -12.28 -8.04 2.20
CA LEU A 367 -11.41 -9.06 2.76
C LEU A 367 -9.97 -8.56 2.68
N VAL A 368 -9.19 -8.76 3.74
CA VAL A 368 -7.75 -8.54 3.74
C VAL A 368 -7.08 -9.87 4.05
N GLU A 369 -6.32 -10.40 3.11
CA GLU A 369 -5.66 -11.69 3.30
C GLU A 369 -4.52 -11.60 4.31
N THR A 370 -4.18 -12.74 4.90
CA THR A 370 -3.15 -12.85 5.92
C THR A 370 -1.96 -13.71 5.48
N ASP A 371 -0.84 -13.57 6.18
CA ASP A 371 0.22 -14.59 6.20
C ASP A 371 -0.19 -15.80 7.06
N THR A 372 0.68 -16.81 7.16
CA THR A 372 0.40 -18.02 7.95
C THR A 372 0.27 -17.76 9.46
N TYR A 373 0.58 -16.56 9.95
CA TYR A 373 0.47 -16.14 11.35
C TYR A 373 -0.76 -15.26 11.62
N GLY A 374 -1.64 -15.10 10.63
CA GLY A 374 -2.82 -14.24 10.73
C GLY A 374 -2.49 -12.75 10.66
N ASN A 375 -1.27 -12.38 10.25
CA ASN A 375 -0.92 -10.98 10.05
C ASN A 375 -1.52 -10.48 8.73
N PHE A 376 -2.23 -9.36 8.73
CA PHE A 376 -2.72 -8.81 7.47
C PHE A 376 -1.57 -8.47 6.52
N LEU A 377 -1.73 -8.86 5.26
CA LEU A 377 -0.84 -8.49 4.16
C LEU A 377 -1.20 -7.09 3.65
N GLY A 378 -1.09 -6.11 4.56
CA GLY A 378 -1.48 -4.70 4.36
C GLY A 378 -0.68 -3.98 3.27
N GLN A 379 0.41 -4.58 2.79
CA GLN A 379 1.13 -4.08 1.65
C GLN A 379 0.39 -4.28 0.32
N GLY A 380 -0.57 -5.22 0.22
CA GLY A 380 -1.20 -5.42 -1.09
C GLY A 380 -2.37 -6.39 -1.27
N LEU A 381 -2.92 -7.05 -0.24
CA LEU A 381 -3.91 -8.12 -0.47
C LEU A 381 -5.27 -7.87 0.17
N ALA A 382 -5.77 -6.64 0.03
CA ALA A 382 -7.19 -6.36 0.17
C ALA A 382 -7.95 -6.67 -1.13
N PHE A 383 -9.14 -7.24 -0.95
CA PHE A 383 -10.09 -7.57 -1.99
C PHE A 383 -11.40 -6.85 -1.67
N MET A 384 -11.81 -5.98 -2.58
CA MET A 384 -12.97 -5.08 -2.43
C MET A 384 -13.57 -4.82 -3.81
N SER A 385 -14.86 -4.54 -3.87
CA SER A 385 -15.51 -4.12 -5.13
C SER A 385 -15.04 -2.72 -5.55
N ALA A 386 -15.25 -2.36 -6.82
CA ALA A 386 -14.96 -1.00 -7.29
C ALA A 386 -15.78 0.07 -6.52
N ARG A 387 -17.02 -0.24 -6.13
CA ARG A 387 -17.85 0.64 -5.28
C ARG A 387 -17.27 0.81 -3.87
N ASP A 388 -16.73 -0.26 -3.29
CA ASP A 388 -16.15 -0.20 -1.95
C ASP A 388 -14.87 0.66 -1.94
N TRP A 389 -14.05 0.57 -2.98
CA TRP A 389 -12.93 1.48 -3.16
C TRP A 389 -13.39 2.93 -3.38
N ALA A 390 -14.52 3.14 -4.06
CA ALA A 390 -15.09 4.48 -4.23
C ALA A 390 -15.58 5.06 -2.89
N ARG A 391 -16.14 4.25 -1.98
CA ARG A 391 -16.48 4.67 -0.61
C ARG A 391 -15.25 5.16 0.14
N LEU A 392 -14.16 4.39 0.08
CA LEU A 392 -12.90 4.80 0.71
C LEU A 392 -12.32 6.07 0.07
N GLY A 393 -12.38 6.21 -1.26
CA GLY A 393 -11.97 7.45 -1.92
C GLY A 393 -12.83 8.65 -1.51
N ASN A 394 -14.14 8.47 -1.37
CA ASN A 394 -15.06 9.52 -0.91
C ASN A 394 -14.88 9.89 0.56
N LEU A 395 -14.42 8.97 1.42
CA LEU A 395 -14.02 9.30 2.79
C LEU A 395 -12.89 10.34 2.78
N TYR A 396 -11.87 10.14 1.95
CA TYR A 396 -10.78 11.12 1.81
C TYR A 396 -11.24 12.41 1.12
N LEU A 397 -12.11 12.30 0.11
CA LEU A 397 -12.69 13.49 -0.53
C LEU A 397 -13.45 14.39 0.49
N GLN A 398 -14.06 13.77 1.51
CA GLN A 398 -14.82 14.43 2.57
C GLN A 398 -13.99 14.73 3.83
N ASP A 399 -12.66 14.93 3.70
CA ASP A 399 -11.75 15.22 4.83
C ASP A 399 -11.83 14.18 5.98
N GLY A 400 -12.08 12.91 5.66
CA GLY A 400 -12.20 11.85 6.65
C GLY A 400 -13.49 11.88 7.48
N VAL A 401 -14.49 12.67 7.05
CA VAL A 401 -15.82 12.72 7.65
C VAL A 401 -16.79 11.88 6.83
N TRP A 402 -17.63 11.08 7.48
CA TRP A 402 -18.64 10.26 6.84
C TRP A 402 -19.94 10.29 7.64
N GLY A 403 -21.05 10.66 7.00
CA GLY A 403 -22.35 10.75 7.68
C GLY A 403 -22.37 11.71 8.88
N GLY A 404 -21.46 12.69 8.91
CA GLY A 404 -21.27 13.62 10.03
C GLY A 404 -20.34 13.11 11.14
N GLU A 405 -19.84 11.87 11.07
CA GLU A 405 -18.84 11.33 11.99
C GLU A 405 -17.42 11.55 11.43
N ARG A 406 -16.51 12.07 12.25
CA ARG A 406 -15.09 12.16 11.91
C ARG A 406 -14.41 10.82 12.17
N ILE A 407 -14.08 10.10 11.09
CA ILE A 407 -13.40 8.79 11.13
C ILE A 407 -11.88 8.96 11.14
N LEU A 408 -11.35 9.94 10.39
CA LEU A 408 -9.92 10.24 10.35
C LEU A 408 -9.61 11.57 11.04
N PRO A 409 -8.40 11.73 11.63
CA PRO A 409 -8.01 12.96 12.30
C PRO A 409 -8.10 14.17 11.38
N GLU A 410 -8.41 15.33 11.96
CA GLU A 410 -8.33 16.59 11.24
C GLU A 410 -6.91 16.80 10.69
N GLY A 411 -6.80 17.22 9.43
CA GLY A 411 -5.51 17.37 8.73
C GLY A 411 -4.88 16.06 8.26
N TYR A 412 -5.50 14.89 8.48
CA TYR A 412 -4.96 13.61 8.02
C TYR A 412 -5.03 13.46 6.50
N VAL A 413 -6.08 13.98 5.86
CA VAL A 413 -6.21 14.00 4.39
C VAL A 413 -5.17 14.93 3.77
N GLU A 414 -4.91 16.10 4.38
CA GLU A 414 -3.81 16.98 3.97
C GLU A 414 -2.48 16.22 4.07
N TYR A 415 -2.18 15.60 5.21
CA TYR A 415 -1.00 14.76 5.38
C TYR A 415 -0.87 13.67 4.29
N ALA A 416 -1.97 13.00 3.93
CA ALA A 416 -1.98 11.99 2.88
C ALA A 416 -1.66 12.56 1.50
N SER A 417 -2.10 13.79 1.22
CA SER A 417 -2.04 14.41 -0.10
C SER A 417 -0.94 15.47 -0.27
N THR A 418 -0.13 15.72 0.76
CA THR A 418 1.09 16.55 0.68
C THR A 418 2.32 15.68 0.40
N ALA A 419 3.17 16.10 -0.54
CA ALA A 419 4.46 15.46 -0.81
C ALA A 419 5.35 15.41 0.44
N ALA A 420 5.88 14.21 0.72
CA ALA A 420 6.71 13.95 1.88
C ALA A 420 8.12 14.57 1.72
N PRO A 421 8.72 15.11 2.80
CA PRO A 421 10.01 15.82 2.72
C PRO A 421 11.16 15.00 2.12
N ALA A 422 11.22 13.70 2.40
CA ALA A 422 12.25 12.81 1.86
C ALA A 422 12.16 12.66 0.33
N TRP A 423 10.94 12.62 -0.21
CA TRP A 423 10.67 12.53 -1.64
C TRP A 423 10.95 13.84 -2.38
N ILE A 424 10.63 14.97 -1.74
CA ILE A 424 11.03 16.31 -2.22
C ILE A 424 12.55 16.44 -2.25
N SER A 425 13.24 15.99 -1.20
CA SER A 425 14.71 16.08 -1.10
C SER A 425 15.43 15.20 -2.13
N ASP A 426 14.78 14.12 -2.58
CA ASP A 426 15.23 13.26 -3.67
C ASP A 426 14.86 13.83 -5.06
N GLY A 427 14.30 15.04 -5.15
CA GLY A 427 13.91 15.68 -6.42
C GLY A 427 12.72 15.02 -7.13
N ARG A 428 11.93 14.20 -6.42
CA ARG A 428 10.80 13.43 -6.97
C ARG A 428 9.61 13.45 -6.00
N PRO A 429 8.85 14.55 -5.91
CA PRO A 429 7.80 14.76 -4.91
C PRO A 429 6.51 13.96 -5.19
N ILE A 430 6.63 12.64 -5.34
CA ILE A 430 5.58 11.75 -5.87
C ILE A 430 4.81 10.94 -4.81
N TYR A 431 5.18 11.09 -3.54
CA TYR A 431 4.62 10.29 -2.45
C TYR A 431 4.29 11.13 -1.22
N GLY A 432 3.13 10.88 -0.62
CA GLY A 432 2.63 11.58 0.56
C GLY A 432 2.57 10.70 1.80
N GLY A 433 1.76 11.14 2.76
CA GLY A 433 1.43 10.37 3.96
C GLY A 433 0.41 9.26 3.70
N ALA A 434 0.13 8.45 4.73
CA ALA A 434 -0.87 7.38 4.72
C ALA A 434 -0.76 6.45 3.48
N PHE A 435 0.45 6.31 2.94
CA PHE A 435 0.75 5.53 1.75
C PHE A 435 0.07 5.96 0.44
N PHE A 436 -0.17 7.26 0.25
CA PHE A 436 -0.72 7.79 -0.99
C PHE A 436 0.36 8.25 -1.97
N TRP A 437 0.10 8.02 -3.24
CA TRP A 437 0.79 8.72 -4.31
C TRP A 437 0.20 10.12 -4.43
N VAL A 438 1.07 11.12 -4.54
CA VAL A 438 0.70 12.53 -4.68
C VAL A 438 1.45 13.04 -5.90
N ASP A 439 0.74 13.63 -6.85
CA ASP A 439 1.32 13.84 -8.17
C ASP A 439 0.70 15.00 -8.92
N ASP A 440 1.55 15.62 -9.74
CA ASP A 440 1.30 16.72 -10.66
C ASP A 440 1.13 16.22 -12.11
N GLU A 441 1.13 14.91 -12.37
CA GLU A 441 1.01 14.28 -13.71
C GLU A 441 -0.17 14.80 -14.57
N MET A 442 -1.19 15.39 -13.94
CA MET A 442 -2.37 15.97 -14.59
C MET A 442 -2.42 17.50 -14.52
N ARG A 443 -1.38 18.18 -14.03
CA ARG A 443 -1.29 19.64 -14.04
C ARG A 443 -1.45 20.23 -15.43
N GLU A 444 -0.83 19.61 -16.43
CA GLU A 444 -0.97 20.01 -17.84
C GLU A 444 -2.41 19.90 -18.35
N ALA A 445 -3.24 19.07 -17.69
CA ALA A 445 -4.67 18.91 -17.95
C ALA A 445 -5.56 19.81 -17.08
N GLY A 446 -4.99 20.80 -16.38
CA GLY A 446 -5.74 21.71 -15.52
C GLY A 446 -6.23 21.08 -14.21
N VAL A 447 -5.54 20.04 -13.74
CA VAL A 447 -5.73 19.45 -12.41
C VAL A 447 -4.63 19.96 -11.49
N ASP A 448 -4.97 20.91 -10.62
CA ASP A 448 -4.00 21.53 -9.72
C ASP A 448 -3.53 20.57 -8.62
N ARG A 449 -4.44 19.69 -8.16
CA ARG A 449 -4.15 18.68 -7.14
C ARG A 449 -4.89 17.37 -7.39
N SER A 450 -4.15 16.26 -7.37
CA SER A 450 -4.72 14.92 -7.26
C SER A 450 -3.84 14.02 -6.38
N PHE A 451 -4.45 13.03 -5.75
CA PHE A 451 -3.74 12.00 -5.02
C PHE A 451 -4.47 10.67 -5.19
N ARG A 452 -3.73 9.55 -5.10
CA ARG A 452 -4.27 8.25 -5.48
C ARG A 452 -3.75 7.09 -4.64
N MET A 453 -4.62 6.12 -4.46
CA MET A 453 -4.26 4.75 -4.12
C MET A 453 -3.95 4.04 -5.44
N SER A 454 -2.81 3.35 -5.55
CA SER A 454 -2.42 2.70 -6.81
C SER A 454 -1.83 1.32 -6.55
N GLY A 455 -2.26 0.35 -7.37
CA GLY A 455 -1.91 -1.06 -7.32
C GLY A 455 -1.33 -1.58 -8.63
N ALA A 456 -0.51 -2.64 -8.53
CA ALA A 456 0.01 -3.35 -9.70
C ALA A 456 -1.14 -3.85 -10.59
N GLY A 457 -0.93 -3.88 -11.91
CA GLY A 457 -2.01 -4.19 -12.85
C GLY A 457 -2.87 -2.97 -13.25
N GLY A 458 -2.48 -1.78 -12.83
CA GLY A 458 -3.18 -0.52 -13.14
C GLY A 458 -4.42 -0.30 -12.28
N GLN A 459 -4.47 -0.89 -11.08
CA GLN A 459 -5.57 -0.62 -10.15
C GLN A 459 -5.40 0.79 -9.60
N SER A 460 -6.48 1.56 -9.51
CA SER A 460 -6.40 2.88 -8.90
C SER A 460 -7.71 3.33 -8.28
N THR A 461 -7.58 4.15 -7.23
CA THR A 461 -8.61 5.05 -6.73
C THR A 461 -7.98 6.43 -6.68
N THR A 462 -8.37 7.29 -7.60
CA THR A 462 -7.81 8.64 -7.76
C THR A 462 -8.83 9.66 -7.31
N ILE A 463 -8.38 10.59 -6.48
CA ILE A 463 -9.20 11.63 -5.87
C ILE A 463 -8.76 12.98 -6.45
N PHE A 464 -9.73 13.75 -6.92
CA PHE A 464 -9.57 15.10 -7.47
C PHE A 464 -10.38 16.07 -6.60
N PRO A 465 -9.79 16.63 -5.53
CA PRO A 465 -10.50 17.50 -4.59
C PRO A 465 -11.14 18.71 -5.27
N ASP A 466 -10.41 19.37 -6.17
CA ASP A 466 -10.86 20.57 -6.87
C ASP A 466 -12.03 20.31 -7.83
N ARG A 467 -12.37 19.04 -8.07
CA ARG A 467 -13.48 18.59 -8.93
C ARG A 467 -14.53 17.82 -8.15
N GLU A 468 -14.39 17.69 -6.83
CA GLU A 468 -15.21 16.83 -5.98
C GLU A 468 -15.39 15.41 -6.56
N LEU A 469 -14.33 14.84 -7.15
CA LEU A 469 -14.40 13.65 -8.02
C LEU A 469 -13.53 12.51 -7.48
N VAL A 470 -14.06 11.29 -7.54
CA VAL A 470 -13.30 10.04 -7.32
C VAL A 470 -13.51 9.13 -8.51
N ILE A 471 -12.42 8.56 -9.02
CA ILE A 471 -12.44 7.58 -10.10
C ILE A 471 -11.74 6.31 -9.62
N VAL A 472 -12.41 5.17 -9.76
CA VAL A 472 -11.88 3.86 -9.42
C VAL A 472 -11.82 3.01 -10.68
N ARG A 473 -10.66 2.41 -10.96
CA ARG A 473 -10.50 1.39 -12.00
C ARG A 473 -9.81 0.18 -11.42
N ILE A 474 -10.39 -1.00 -11.67
CA ILE A 474 -9.80 -2.29 -11.34
C ILE A 474 -9.86 -3.20 -12.57
N GLY A 475 -8.78 -3.91 -12.88
CA GLY A 475 -8.66 -4.79 -14.03
C GLY A 475 -7.57 -5.85 -13.87
N LYS A 476 -7.32 -6.62 -14.92
CA LYS A 476 -6.34 -7.72 -14.90
C LYS A 476 -4.92 -7.22 -15.17
N TYR A 477 -3.92 -7.89 -14.60
CA TYR A 477 -2.50 -7.50 -14.68
C TYR A 477 -1.99 -7.37 -16.13
N THR A 478 -2.39 -8.29 -17.01
CA THR A 478 -1.96 -8.27 -18.43
C THR A 478 -2.57 -7.11 -19.24
N GLY A 479 -3.64 -6.47 -18.75
CA GLY A 479 -4.26 -5.31 -19.38
C GLY A 479 -3.80 -3.96 -18.83
N ALA A 480 -2.80 -3.96 -17.92
CA ALA A 480 -2.42 -2.77 -17.15
C ALA A 480 -2.09 -1.54 -18.01
N ALA A 481 -1.29 -1.72 -19.07
CA ALA A 481 -0.86 -0.62 -19.93
C ALA A 481 -2.04 0.01 -20.67
N GLU A 482 -2.86 -0.82 -21.31
CA GLU A 482 -4.03 -0.39 -22.07
C GLU A 482 -5.10 0.23 -21.17
N GLY A 483 -5.35 -0.35 -19.99
CA GLY A 483 -6.27 0.19 -19.00
C GLY A 483 -5.82 1.52 -18.41
N SER A 484 -4.52 1.70 -18.16
CA SER A 484 -3.99 2.97 -17.66
C SER A 484 -4.11 4.07 -18.71
N ARG A 485 -3.89 3.74 -19.99
CA ARG A 485 -4.08 4.67 -21.12
C ARG A 485 -5.55 5.06 -21.28
N ALA A 486 -6.45 4.09 -21.24
CA ALA A 486 -7.90 4.30 -21.30
C ALA A 486 -8.37 5.22 -20.16
N LEU A 487 -7.96 4.93 -18.93
CA LEU A 487 -8.28 5.73 -17.75
C LEU A 487 -7.76 7.16 -17.87
N ARG A 488 -6.52 7.36 -18.35
CA ARG A 488 -5.97 8.70 -18.56
C ARG A 488 -6.82 9.51 -19.54
N ASN A 489 -7.23 8.91 -20.66
CA ASN A 489 -8.07 9.59 -21.65
C ASN A 489 -9.45 9.96 -21.07
N MET A 490 -10.05 9.06 -20.29
CA MET A 490 -11.29 9.35 -19.59
C MET A 490 -11.16 10.50 -18.60
N VAL A 491 -10.07 10.55 -17.82
CA VAL A 491 -9.80 11.65 -16.88
C VAL A 491 -9.78 12.98 -17.63
N LEU A 492 -9.05 13.06 -18.75
CA LEU A 492 -9.01 14.28 -19.58
C LEU A 492 -10.40 14.71 -20.02
N SER A 493 -11.23 13.78 -20.52
CA SER A 493 -12.62 14.08 -20.89
C SER A 493 -13.45 14.56 -19.70
N LEU A 494 -13.31 13.93 -18.52
CA LEU A 494 -14.06 14.35 -17.33
C LEU A 494 -13.64 15.73 -16.82
N MET A 495 -12.37 16.13 -16.97
CA MET A 495 -11.91 17.48 -16.59
C MET A 495 -12.52 18.60 -17.46
N GLU A 496 -12.92 18.27 -18.69
CA GLU A 496 -13.65 19.19 -19.58
C GLU A 496 -15.15 19.27 -19.21
N LEU A 497 -15.73 18.17 -18.72
CA LEU A 497 -17.16 18.05 -18.42
C LEU A 497 -17.54 18.55 -17.03
N ILE A 498 -16.68 18.31 -16.04
CA ILE A 498 -16.95 18.61 -14.63
C ILE A 498 -16.20 19.90 -14.27
N PRO A 499 -16.89 21.01 -13.98
CA PRO A 499 -16.23 22.27 -13.64
C PRO A 499 -15.45 22.17 -12.32
N ASN A 500 -14.51 23.09 -12.10
CA ASN A 500 -13.88 23.26 -10.79
C ASN A 500 -14.95 23.55 -9.73
N GLY A 501 -14.84 22.89 -8.57
CA GLY A 501 -15.54 23.32 -7.36
C GLY A 501 -15.14 24.75 -7.01
N GLN A 502 -16.12 25.58 -6.65
CA GLN A 502 -15.88 26.96 -6.20
C GLN A 502 -15.29 27.00 -4.79
#